data_AF-A0A0F3QG11-F1
#
_entry.id   AF-A0A0F3QG11-F1
#
_cell.length_a   1.000
_cell.length_b   1.000
_cell.length_c   1.000
_cell.angle_alpha   90.00
_cell.angle_beta   90.00
_cell.angle_gamma   90.00
#
_symmetry.space_group_name_H-M   'P 1'
#
loop_
_entity.id
_entity.type
_entity.pdbx_description
1 polymer ?
#
loop_
_entity_poly.entity_id
_entity_poly.type
_entity_poly.pdbx_seq_one_letter_code
_entity_poly.pdbx_strand_id
1 'polypeptide(L)'
;MELEHICDLRHVELHGKNFGEEISYYLEKFSISQKELAQRLGLSTQYIYIIINSKVNVNLSMSIIEGMENVFNLELGTLSEVYSIYANKERVENENIEELLKNYGEDFIIANPSLPLISNIKLTKDMPVSKKLMMMNRFYGVADLKNYSQYLKENALADESVYANPNSKV
;
A
#
# COMPACT_ATOMS: atom_id res chain seq x y z
N MET A 1 -17.19 -23.62 0.61
CA MET A 1 -17.43 -22.22 0.21
C MET A 1 -16.31 -21.44 0.88
N GLU A 2 -15.20 -21.25 0.18
CA GLU A 2 -14.08 -20.50 0.73
C GLU A 2 -14.51 -19.03 0.84
N LEU A 3 -14.37 -18.46 2.03
CA LEU A 3 -14.52 -17.03 2.24
C LEU A 3 -13.36 -16.36 1.50
N GLU A 4 -13.62 -15.89 0.28
CA GLU A 4 -12.72 -14.97 -0.41
C GLU A 4 -12.60 -13.72 0.46
N HIS A 5 -11.47 -13.60 1.13
CA HIS A 5 -11.17 -12.53 2.07
C HIS A 5 -10.59 -11.34 1.30
N ILE A 6 -10.78 -10.13 1.84
CA ILE A 6 -10.20 -8.83 1.44
C ILE A 6 -8.66 -8.88 1.18
N CYS A 7 -7.99 -9.99 1.50
CA CYS A 7 -6.55 -10.18 1.40
C CYS A 7 -6.07 -10.92 0.14
N ASP A 8 -6.95 -11.40 -0.74
CA ASP A 8 -6.52 -11.95 -2.01
C ASP A 8 -6.35 -10.81 -3.03
N LEU A 9 -5.10 -10.38 -3.21
CA LEU A 9 -4.58 -9.40 -4.20
C LEU A 9 -4.90 -9.73 -5.67
N ARG A 10 -5.87 -10.61 -5.92
CA ARG A 10 -6.27 -11.12 -7.23
C ARG A 10 -7.43 -10.34 -7.84
N HIS A 11 -8.10 -9.47 -7.08
CA HIS A 11 -9.34 -8.81 -7.51
C HIS A 11 -9.16 -7.36 -7.99
N VAL A 12 -8.00 -6.75 -7.77
CA VAL A 12 -7.76 -5.35 -8.15
C VAL A 12 -7.09 -5.26 -9.50
N GLU A 13 -7.88 -4.91 -10.52
CA GLU A 13 -7.39 -4.54 -11.85
C GLU A 13 -6.90 -3.09 -11.85
N LEU A 14 -5.69 -2.85 -12.36
CA LEU A 14 -5.13 -1.50 -12.49
C LEU A 14 -5.43 -0.94 -13.88
N HIS A 15 -5.88 0.30 -13.95
CA HIS A 15 -6.34 0.91 -15.19
C HIS A 15 -5.41 2.03 -15.69
N GLY A 16 -4.29 2.26 -15.00
CA GLY A 16 -3.34 3.34 -15.32
C GLY A 16 -1.91 3.06 -14.88
N LYS A 17 -1.08 4.08 -15.00
CA LYS A 17 0.33 4.07 -14.58
C LYS A 17 0.54 4.62 -13.17
N ASN A 18 -0.40 5.45 -12.71
CA ASN A 18 -0.42 6.09 -11.40
C ASN A 18 -1.87 6.23 -10.92
N PHE A 19 -2.04 6.67 -9.68
CA PHE A 19 -3.36 6.83 -9.08
C PHE A 19 -4.22 7.91 -9.75
N GLY A 20 -3.62 8.97 -10.30
CA GLY A 20 -4.36 10.01 -11.02
C GLY A 20 -5.02 9.49 -12.31
N GLU A 21 -4.31 8.63 -13.05
CA GLU A 21 -4.86 7.91 -14.21
C GLU A 21 -5.97 6.93 -13.79
N GLU A 22 -5.82 6.28 -12.64
CA GLU A 22 -6.86 5.42 -12.06
C GLU A 22 -8.16 6.20 -11.78
N ILE A 23 -8.04 7.36 -11.13
CA ILE A 23 -9.20 8.22 -10.86
C ILE A 23 -9.80 8.74 -12.18
N SER A 24 -8.97 9.02 -13.19
CA SER A 24 -9.46 9.43 -14.52
C SER A 24 -10.31 8.34 -15.17
N TYR A 25 -9.87 7.08 -15.09
CA TYR A 25 -10.63 5.93 -15.58
C TYR A 25 -12.00 5.84 -14.89
N TYR A 26 -12.06 5.97 -13.57
CA TYR A 26 -13.34 5.91 -12.84
C TYR A 26 -14.26 7.09 -13.12
N LEU A 27 -13.72 8.30 -13.29
CA LEU A 27 -14.51 9.46 -13.71
C LEU A 27 -15.17 9.23 -15.07
N GLU A 28 -14.43 8.68 -16.04
CA GLU A 28 -14.97 8.34 -17.37
C GLU A 28 -16.00 7.22 -17.28
N LYS A 29 -15.66 6.10 -16.61
CA LYS A 29 -16.52 4.92 -16.45
C LYS A 29 -17.88 5.25 -15.84
N PHE A 30 -17.89 6.11 -14.83
CA PHE A 30 -19.11 6.52 -14.13
C PHE A 30 -19.72 7.81 -14.67
N SER A 31 -19.15 8.40 -15.72
CA SER A 31 -19.59 9.68 -16.29
C SER A 31 -19.70 10.80 -15.26
N ILE A 32 -18.76 10.85 -14.31
CA ILE A 32 -18.68 11.85 -13.25
C ILE A 32 -17.66 12.91 -13.66
N SER A 33 -18.01 14.19 -13.52
CA SER A 33 -17.06 15.28 -13.74
C SER A 33 -16.16 15.51 -12.51
N GLN A 34 -14.96 16.07 -12.70
CA GLN A 34 -14.09 16.45 -11.57
C GLN A 34 -14.78 17.42 -10.60
N LYS A 35 -15.59 18.33 -11.14
CA LYS A 35 -16.37 19.30 -10.36
C LYS A 35 -17.42 18.60 -9.48
N GLU A 36 -18.08 17.59 -10.04
CA GLU A 36 -19.07 16.80 -9.31
C GLU A 36 -18.40 15.94 -8.22
N LEU A 37 -17.28 15.28 -8.54
CA LEU A 37 -16.50 14.54 -7.55
C LEU A 37 -16.08 15.46 -6.39
N ALA A 38 -15.57 16.65 -6.69
CA ALA A 38 -15.20 17.65 -5.69
C ALA A 38 -16.38 18.02 -4.78
N GLN A 39 -17.56 18.27 -5.36
CA GLN A 39 -18.77 18.60 -4.61
C GLN A 39 -19.21 17.46 -3.69
N ARG A 40 -19.22 16.21 -4.18
CA ARG A 40 -19.62 15.04 -3.38
C ARG A 40 -18.66 14.75 -2.24
N LEU A 41 -17.37 15.06 -2.40
CA LEU A 41 -16.34 14.88 -1.37
C LEU A 41 -16.21 16.08 -0.43
N GLY A 42 -16.89 17.22 -0.71
CA GLY A 42 -16.68 18.45 0.05
C GLY A 42 -15.28 19.04 -0.12
N LEU A 43 -14.63 18.80 -1.27
CA LEU A 43 -13.27 19.25 -1.59
C LEU A 43 -13.30 20.36 -2.66
N SER A 44 -12.18 21.07 -2.82
CA SER A 44 -12.05 22.03 -3.92
C SER A 44 -11.79 21.30 -5.25
N THR A 45 -12.36 21.81 -6.35
CA THR A 45 -12.08 21.27 -7.70
C THR A 45 -10.60 21.32 -8.04
N GLN A 46 -9.86 22.32 -7.53
CA GLN A 46 -8.42 22.42 -7.70
C GLN A 46 -7.68 21.27 -7.02
N TYR A 47 -8.13 20.83 -5.84
CA TYR A 47 -7.51 19.70 -5.16
C TYR A 47 -7.77 18.39 -5.92
N ILE A 48 -8.98 18.17 -6.44
CA ILE A 48 -9.27 17.05 -7.34
C ILE A 48 -8.40 17.09 -8.61
N TYR A 49 -8.21 18.27 -9.20
CA TYR A 49 -7.34 18.45 -10.35
C TYR A 49 -5.89 18.03 -10.04
N ILE A 50 -5.37 18.39 -8.85
CA ILE A 50 -4.02 17.99 -8.41
C ILE A 50 -3.93 16.46 -8.27
N ILE A 51 -4.92 15.82 -7.67
CA ILE A 51 -4.95 14.36 -7.51
C ILE A 51 -4.86 13.66 -8.87
N ILE A 52 -5.63 14.14 -9.85
CA ILE A 52 -5.74 13.51 -11.18
C ILE A 52 -4.50 13.75 -12.04
N ASN A 53 -3.94 14.96 -12.00
CA ASN A 53 -2.86 15.36 -12.90
C ASN A 53 -1.46 15.22 -12.30
N SER A 54 -1.36 14.83 -11.02
CA SER A 54 -0.07 14.59 -10.41
C SER A 54 0.59 13.36 -11.04
N LYS A 55 1.86 13.51 -11.43
CA LYS A 55 2.67 12.39 -11.92
C LYS A 55 3.13 11.46 -10.80
N VAL A 56 2.99 11.90 -9.56
CA VAL A 56 3.37 11.18 -8.34
C VAL A 56 2.16 11.06 -7.43
N ASN A 57 2.17 10.05 -6.57
CA ASN A 57 1.07 9.83 -5.64
C ASN A 57 0.98 10.99 -4.63
N VAL A 58 -0.15 11.71 -4.68
CA VAL A 58 -0.46 12.77 -3.72
C VAL A 58 -0.72 12.12 -2.37
N ASN A 59 -0.19 12.66 -1.27
CA ASN A 59 -0.50 12.17 0.07
C ASN A 59 -1.98 12.47 0.38
N LEU A 60 -2.82 11.43 0.38
CA LEU A 60 -4.26 11.51 0.62
C LEU A 60 -4.61 10.88 1.95
N SER A 61 -5.52 11.52 2.70
CA SER A 61 -6.10 10.87 3.86
C SER A 61 -7.01 9.72 3.42
N MET A 62 -7.06 8.68 4.25
CA MET A 62 -7.89 7.50 3.98
C MET A 62 -9.36 7.87 3.77
N SER A 63 -9.88 8.85 4.51
CA SER A 63 -11.24 9.36 4.37
C SER A 63 -11.56 9.91 2.97
N ILE A 64 -10.57 10.46 2.26
CA ILE A 64 -10.77 10.96 0.89
C ILE A 64 -10.86 9.79 -0.08
N ILE A 65 -10.03 8.75 0.12
CA ILE A 65 -10.03 7.54 -0.71
C ILE A 65 -11.34 6.78 -0.52
N GLU A 66 -11.77 6.54 0.72
CA GLU A 66 -13.07 5.93 1.04
C GLU A 66 -14.23 6.77 0.49
N GLY A 67 -14.11 8.11 0.56
CA GLY A 67 -15.07 9.00 -0.06
C GLY A 67 -15.19 8.79 -1.57
N MET A 68 -14.06 8.62 -2.28
CA MET A 68 -14.05 8.32 -3.71
C MET A 68 -14.69 6.96 -4.01
N GLU A 69 -14.40 5.93 -3.21
CA GLU A 69 -15.03 4.61 -3.34
C GLU A 69 -16.54 4.71 -3.25
N ASN A 70 -17.05 5.46 -2.28
CA ASN A 70 -18.48 5.71 -2.15
C ASN A 70 -19.07 6.46 -3.35
N VAL A 71 -18.38 7.49 -3.87
CA VAL A 71 -18.85 8.26 -5.04
C VAL A 71 -18.92 7.38 -6.29
N PHE A 72 -17.94 6.51 -6.48
CA PHE A 72 -17.87 5.57 -7.60
C PHE A 72 -18.64 4.27 -7.36
N ASN A 73 -19.27 4.11 -6.19
CA ASN A 73 -19.98 2.89 -5.80
C ASN A 73 -19.11 1.62 -5.94
N LEU A 74 -17.86 1.73 -5.49
CA LEU A 74 -16.89 0.63 -5.41
C LEU A 74 -16.99 -0.06 -4.04
N GLU A 75 -16.47 -1.29 -3.97
CA GLU A 75 -16.30 -1.96 -2.68
C GLU A 75 -15.27 -1.20 -1.83
N LEU A 76 -15.56 -1.04 -0.53
CA LEU A 76 -14.67 -0.36 0.40
C LEU A 76 -13.30 -1.05 0.44
N GLY A 77 -12.24 -0.25 0.34
CA GLY A 77 -10.86 -0.72 0.31
C GLY A 77 -10.29 -0.97 -1.11
N THR A 78 -11.13 -0.96 -2.15
CA THR A 78 -10.67 -1.12 -3.54
C THR A 78 -9.64 -0.07 -3.93
N LEU A 79 -9.98 1.22 -3.80
CA LEU A 79 -9.07 2.32 -4.15
C LEU A 79 -7.94 2.45 -3.13
N SER A 80 -8.15 2.06 -1.87
CA SER A 80 -7.08 2.03 -0.87
C SER A 80 -5.97 1.04 -1.22
N GLU A 81 -6.36 -0.13 -1.75
CA GLU A 81 -5.41 -1.11 -2.25
C GLU A 81 -4.71 -0.61 -3.51
N VAL A 82 -5.45 -0.05 -4.47
CA VAL A 82 -4.85 0.56 -5.68
C VAL A 82 -3.86 1.68 -5.33
N TYR A 83 -4.24 2.57 -4.41
CA TYR A 83 -3.40 3.66 -3.94
C TYR A 83 -2.09 3.13 -3.33
N SER A 84 -2.19 2.10 -2.50
CA SER A 84 -1.03 1.44 -1.89
C SER A 84 -0.12 0.78 -2.94
N ILE A 85 -0.70 0.17 -3.99
CA ILE A 85 0.08 -0.43 -5.08
C ILE A 85 0.90 0.63 -5.81
N TYR A 86 0.28 1.74 -6.23
CA TYR A 86 1.00 2.82 -6.91
C TYR A 86 2.03 3.50 -6.01
N ALA A 87 1.72 3.71 -4.72
CA ALA A 87 2.66 4.30 -3.77
C ALA A 87 3.91 3.42 -3.61
N ASN A 88 3.73 2.10 -3.48
CA ASN A 88 4.85 1.18 -3.38
C ASN A 88 5.64 1.09 -4.70
N LYS A 89 4.99 1.19 -5.86
CA LYS A 89 5.67 1.20 -7.16
C LYS A 89 6.60 2.41 -7.28
N GLU A 90 6.13 3.61 -6.96
CA GLU A 90 6.95 4.83 -6.96
C GLU A 90 8.15 4.72 -6.00
N ARG A 91 7.96 4.09 -4.84
CA ARG A 91 9.06 3.87 -3.88
C ARG A 91 10.11 2.91 -4.42
N VAL A 92 9.71 1.85 -5.11
CA VAL A 92 10.64 0.90 -5.75
C VAL A 92 11.44 1.56 -6.87
N GLU A 93 10.87 2.50 -7.60
CA GLU A 93 11.59 3.23 -8.66
C GLU A 93 12.62 4.24 -8.11
N ASN A 94 12.43 4.73 -6.88
CA ASN A 94 13.24 5.80 -6.30
C ASN A 94 14.20 5.37 -5.18
N GLU A 95 14.05 4.16 -4.64
CA GLU A 95 14.85 3.66 -3.52
C GLU A 95 15.38 2.25 -3.81
N ASN A 96 16.51 1.87 -3.18
CA ASN A 96 17.01 0.50 -3.22
C ASN A 96 16.15 -0.42 -2.32
N ILE A 97 14.89 -0.65 -2.72
CA ILE A 97 13.94 -1.43 -1.93
C ILE A 97 14.41 -2.87 -1.76
N GLU A 98 15.12 -3.45 -2.73
CA GLU A 98 15.67 -4.80 -2.59
C GLU A 98 16.64 -4.92 -1.41
N GLU A 99 17.48 -3.93 -1.20
CA GLU A 99 18.37 -3.87 -0.03
C GLU A 99 17.59 -3.64 1.27
N LEU A 100 16.55 -2.79 1.22
CA LEU A 100 15.66 -2.58 2.36
C LEU A 100 14.97 -3.89 2.79
N LEU A 101 14.40 -4.66 1.87
CA LEU A 101 13.73 -5.93 2.17
C LEU A 101 14.70 -6.92 2.82
N LYS A 102 15.93 -7.05 2.28
CA LYS A 102 16.99 -7.87 2.88
C LYS A 102 17.33 -7.44 4.31
N ASN A 103 17.46 -6.14 4.53
CA ASN A 103 17.79 -5.57 5.85
C ASN A 103 16.69 -5.74 6.90
N TYR A 104 15.49 -6.14 6.47
CA TYR A 104 14.34 -6.45 7.31
C TYR A 104 13.92 -7.93 7.23
N GLY A 105 14.84 -8.81 6.81
CA GLY A 105 14.68 -10.25 6.99
C GLY A 105 13.81 -10.95 5.94
N GLU A 106 13.68 -10.39 4.72
CA GLU A 106 12.94 -11.02 3.61
C GLU A 106 13.27 -12.51 3.46
N ASP A 107 14.56 -12.85 3.36
CA ASP A 107 15.02 -14.23 3.17
C ASP A 107 14.63 -15.14 4.35
N PHE A 108 14.67 -14.61 5.58
CA PHE A 108 14.30 -15.36 6.77
C PHE A 108 12.79 -15.63 6.81
N ILE A 109 11.97 -14.65 6.44
CA ILE A 109 10.51 -14.81 6.36
C ILE A 109 10.14 -15.81 5.27
N ILE A 110 10.78 -15.75 4.09
CA ILE A 110 10.55 -16.71 2.99
C ILE A 110 10.95 -18.14 3.42
N ALA A 111 12.06 -18.29 4.14
CA ALA A 111 12.53 -19.59 4.64
C ALA A 111 11.65 -20.16 5.76
N ASN A 112 10.89 -19.32 6.47
CA ASN A 112 10.05 -19.69 7.60
C ASN A 112 8.57 -19.31 7.34
N PRO A 113 7.89 -19.95 6.38
CA PRO A 113 6.53 -19.57 5.99
C PRO A 113 5.49 -19.71 7.11
N SER A 114 5.82 -20.43 8.20
CA SER A 114 5.00 -20.51 9.41
C SER A 114 4.91 -19.21 10.20
N LEU A 115 5.88 -18.30 10.07
CA LEU A 115 5.86 -17.00 10.77
C LEU A 115 4.77 -16.07 10.19
N PRO A 116 4.71 -15.83 8.87
CA PRO A 116 3.62 -15.08 8.25
C PRO A 116 2.23 -15.73 8.33
N LEU A 117 2.17 -17.06 8.51
CA LEU A 117 0.91 -17.80 8.58
C LEU A 117 0.04 -17.35 9.77
N ILE A 118 0.65 -16.87 10.86
CA ILE A 118 -0.07 -16.26 12.00
C ILE A 118 -0.81 -14.97 11.55
N SER A 119 -0.27 -14.29 10.54
CA SER A 119 -0.77 -13.02 9.98
C SER A 119 -1.53 -13.21 8.65
N ASN A 120 -1.73 -14.44 8.18
CA ASN A 120 -2.27 -14.76 6.85
C ASN A 120 -1.52 -14.11 5.67
N ILE A 121 -0.24 -13.77 5.86
CA ILE A 121 0.60 -13.14 4.84
C ILE A 121 1.36 -14.22 4.07
N LYS A 122 1.44 -14.08 2.75
CA LYS A 122 2.23 -14.98 1.90
C LYS A 122 3.33 -14.19 1.22
N LEU A 123 4.58 -14.47 1.59
CA LEU A 123 5.77 -13.90 0.95
C LEU A 123 6.51 -15.01 0.18
N THR A 124 6.79 -14.78 -1.10
CA THR A 124 7.49 -15.75 -1.95
C THR A 124 8.58 -15.07 -2.77
N LYS A 125 9.58 -15.85 -3.19
CA LYS A 125 10.78 -15.33 -3.86
C LYS A 125 10.50 -14.72 -5.24
N ASP A 126 9.52 -15.28 -5.94
CA ASP A 126 9.07 -14.94 -7.30
C ASP A 126 8.13 -13.72 -7.35
N MET A 127 7.72 -13.20 -6.18
CA MET A 127 6.83 -12.06 -6.07
C MET A 127 7.51 -10.75 -6.55
N PRO A 128 6.79 -9.84 -7.24
CA PRO A 128 7.33 -8.51 -7.57
C PRO A 128 7.76 -7.72 -6.33
N VAL A 129 8.84 -6.94 -6.43
CA VAL A 129 9.46 -6.19 -5.31
C VAL A 129 8.44 -5.27 -4.61
N SER A 130 7.58 -4.59 -5.36
CA SER A 130 6.53 -3.73 -4.80
C SER A 130 5.53 -4.51 -3.92
N LYS A 131 5.16 -5.72 -4.35
CA LYS A 131 4.25 -6.59 -3.60
C LYS A 131 4.94 -7.19 -2.38
N LYS A 132 6.24 -7.51 -2.47
CA LYS A 132 7.06 -7.93 -1.31
C LYS A 132 7.12 -6.83 -0.25
N LEU A 133 7.38 -5.58 -0.65
CA LEU A 133 7.39 -4.43 0.26
C LEU A 133 6.05 -4.28 1.00
N MET A 134 4.94 -4.39 0.27
CA MET A 134 3.61 -4.33 0.87
C MET A 134 3.36 -5.47 1.86
N MET A 135 3.75 -6.71 1.53
CA MET A 135 3.62 -7.85 2.45
C MET A 135 4.48 -7.67 3.71
N MET A 136 5.70 -7.16 3.57
CA MET A 136 6.58 -6.92 4.72
C MET A 136 6.08 -5.77 5.61
N ASN A 137 5.58 -4.67 5.02
CA ASN A 137 4.91 -3.59 5.75
C ASN A 137 3.75 -4.14 6.60
N ARG A 138 2.92 -5.02 6.02
CA ARG A 138 1.82 -5.69 6.74
C ARG A 138 2.33 -6.61 7.85
N PHE A 139 3.38 -7.40 7.59
CA PHE A 139 3.95 -8.34 8.56
C PHE A 139 4.41 -7.60 9.82
N TYR A 140 5.07 -6.46 9.63
CA TYR A 140 5.56 -5.62 10.73
C TYR A 140 4.53 -4.62 11.29
N GLY A 141 3.34 -4.54 10.69
CA GLY A 141 2.30 -3.60 11.13
C GLY A 141 2.66 -2.12 10.93
N VAL A 142 3.49 -1.79 9.94
CA VAL A 142 3.94 -0.42 9.65
C VAL A 142 3.58 0.02 8.23
N ALA A 143 3.29 1.31 8.04
CA ALA A 143 3.10 1.88 6.70
C ALA A 143 4.42 2.02 5.91
N ASP A 144 5.54 2.09 6.62
CA ASP A 144 6.89 2.20 6.07
C ASP A 144 7.85 1.33 6.89
N LEU A 145 8.45 0.35 6.24
CA LEU A 145 9.45 -0.55 6.82
C LEU A 145 10.55 0.20 7.58
N LYS A 146 10.98 1.36 7.09
CA LYS A 146 12.03 2.18 7.73
C LYS A 146 11.66 2.61 9.15
N ASN A 147 10.36 2.77 9.42
CA ASN A 147 9.86 3.21 10.72
C ASN A 147 9.83 2.07 11.74
N TYR A 148 9.98 0.82 11.32
CA TYR A 148 9.89 -0.32 12.25
C TYR A 148 11.02 -0.31 13.29
N SER A 149 12.23 0.11 12.91
CA SER A 149 13.34 0.25 13.87
C SER A 149 13.02 1.26 14.98
N GLN A 150 12.36 2.37 14.64
CA GLN A 150 11.91 3.36 15.61
C GLN A 150 10.77 2.81 16.48
N TYR A 151 9.83 2.08 15.88
CA TYR A 151 8.75 1.41 16.60
C TYR A 151 9.29 0.46 17.68
N LEU A 152 10.27 -0.38 17.34
CA LEU A 152 10.92 -1.30 18.30
C LEU A 152 11.57 -0.54 19.46
N LYS A 153 12.27 0.56 19.17
CA LYS A 153 12.90 1.39 20.19
C LYS A 153 11.89 1.99 21.16
N GLU A 154 10.76 2.47 20.65
CA GLU A 154 9.73 3.13 21.45
C GLU A 154 8.84 2.14 22.22
N ASN A 155 8.59 0.94 21.67
CA ASN A 155 7.55 0.04 22.17
C ASN A 155 8.08 -1.29 22.72
N ALA A 156 9.22 -1.79 22.24
CA ALA A 156 9.79 -3.07 22.68
C ALA A 156 10.85 -2.93 23.78
N LEU A 157 11.29 -1.70 24.11
CA LEU A 157 12.30 -1.37 25.14
C LEU A 157 13.58 -2.23 25.06
N ALA A 158 13.90 -2.75 23.87
CA ALA A 158 15.04 -3.62 23.65
C ALA A 158 16.19 -2.83 23.02
N ASP A 159 17.42 -3.19 23.41
CA ASP A 159 18.64 -2.52 22.94
C ASP A 159 18.75 -2.56 21.41
N GLU A 160 19.11 -1.44 20.78
CA GLU A 160 19.24 -1.32 19.33
C GLU A 160 20.20 -2.36 18.72
N SER A 161 21.19 -2.80 19.50
CA SER A 161 22.15 -3.84 19.10
C SER A 161 21.49 -5.21 18.87
N VAL A 162 20.39 -5.50 19.55
CA VAL A 162 19.63 -6.75 19.40
C VAL A 162 18.99 -6.84 18.02
N TYR A 163 18.56 -5.71 17.46
CA TYR A 163 17.87 -5.63 16.17
C TYR A 163 18.78 -5.23 15.01
N ALA A 164 20.10 -5.18 15.22
CA ALA A 164 21.06 -4.89 14.17
C ALA A 164 21.08 -5.99 13.08
N ASN A 165 20.76 -7.23 13.45
CA ASN A 165 20.63 -8.35 12.51
C ASN A 165 19.22 -8.36 11.87
N PRO A 166 19.10 -8.53 10.54
CA PRO A 166 17.80 -8.62 9.87
C PRO A 166 16.87 -9.70 10.43
N ASN A 167 17.42 -10.84 10.86
CA ASN A 167 16.62 -11.97 11.37
C ASN A 167 16.05 -11.71 12.76
N SER A 168 16.75 -10.92 13.58
CA SER A 168 16.28 -10.57 14.93
C SER A 168 15.18 -9.52 14.93
N LYS A 169 14.91 -8.88 13.79
CA LYS A 169 13.77 -7.97 13.62
C LYS A 169 12.45 -8.70 13.44
N VAL A 170 12.48 -9.97 13.04
CA VAL A 170 11.31 -10.82 12.70
C VAL A 170 10.66 -11.37 13.96
#